data_AF-A0A9X3Z564-F1
#
_entry.id   AF-A0A9X3Z564-F1
#
_cell.length_a   1.000
_cell.length_b   1.000
_cell.length_c   1.000
_cell.angle_alpha   90.00
_cell.angle_beta   90.00
_cell.angle_gamma   90.00
#
_symmetry.space_group_name_H-M   'P 1'
#
loop_
_entity.id
_entity.type
_entity.pdbx_description
1 polymer ?
#
loop_
_entity_poly.entity_id
_entity_poly.type
_entity_poly.pdbx_seq_one_letter_code
_entity_poly.pdbx_strand_id
1 'polypeptide(L)' 'MMVKPYMIPVYGLLVKSGGWLIEPTGVEGEKVVPEDYRLPVAEYLAAQVA' A
#
# COMPACT_ATOMS: atom_id res chain seq x y z
N MET A 1 -7.23 -9.91 9.20
CA MET A 1 -6.08 -10.12 10.12
C MET A 1 -5.84 -8.79 10.85
N MET A 2 -5.20 -8.74 12.03
CA MET A 2 -4.97 -7.43 12.67
C MET A 2 -3.89 -6.64 11.91
N VAL A 3 -4.19 -5.41 11.51
CA VAL A 3 -3.23 -4.48 10.90
C VAL A 3 -2.09 -4.23 11.88
N LYS A 4 -0.85 -4.44 11.42
CA LYS A 4 0.37 -4.12 12.17
C LYS A 4 0.79 -2.71 11.79
N PRO A 5 0.73 -1.71 12.69
CA PRO A 5 0.93 -0.30 12.32
C PRO A 5 2.26 -0.03 11.61
N TYR A 6 3.33 -0.75 11.98
CA TYR A 6 4.64 -0.60 11.34
C TYR A 6 4.68 -1.02 9.86
N MET A 7 3.72 -1.82 9.40
CA MET A 7 3.65 -2.26 8.00
C MET A 7 3.05 -1.18 7.08
N ILE A 8 2.30 -0.21 7.62
CA ILE A 8 1.73 0.90 6.84
C ILE A 8 2.84 1.69 6.13
N PRO A 9 3.87 2.22 6.83
CA PRO A 9 4.95 2.94 6.15
C PRO A 9 5.80 2.05 5.24
N VAL A 10 5.91 0.74 5.52
CA VAL A 10 6.63 -0.22 4.68
C VAL A 10 5.91 -0.41 3.34
N TYR A 11 4.62 -0.68 3.36
CA TYR A 11 3.83 -0.76 2.13
C TYR A 11 3.77 0.58 1.40
N GLY A 12 3.68 1.70 2.13
CA GLY A 12 3.79 3.03 1.54
C GLY A 12 5.08 3.24 0.76
N LEU A 13 6.23 2.84 1.31
CA LEU A 13 7.52 2.87 0.62
C LEU A 13 7.50 2.01 -0.66
N LEU A 14 6.97 0.78 -0.57
CA LEU A 14 6.89 -0.14 -1.69
C LEU A 14 6.03 0.41 -2.84
N VAL A 15 4.89 1.04 -2.52
CA VAL A 15 4.04 1.72 -3.50
C VAL A 15 4.76 2.92 -4.11
N LYS A 16 5.38 3.78 -3.28
CA LYS A 16 6.11 4.97 -3.73
C LYS A 16 7.31 4.64 -4.63
N SER A 17 7.92 3.46 -4.45
CA SER A 17 8.98 2.95 -5.32
C SER A 17 8.49 2.47 -6.70
N GLY A 18 7.17 2.44 -6.93
CA GLY A 18 6.55 1.99 -8.18
C GLY A 18 6.47 0.46 -8.34
N GLY A 19 6.98 -0.31 -7.37
CA GLY A 19 7.03 -1.77 -7.44
C GLY A 19 5.77 -2.49 -6.93
N TRP A 20 4.85 -1.77 -6.29
CA TRP A 20 3.61 -2.30 -5.71
C TRP A 20 2.42 -1.39 -6.03
N LEU A 21 1.25 -1.98 -6.18
CA LEU A 21 -0.01 -1.29 -6.39
C LEU A 21 -0.85 -1.26 -5.12
N ILE A 22 -1.62 -0.18 -4.91
CA ILE A 22 -2.60 -0.12 -3.82
C ILE A 22 -3.77 -1.07 -4.12
N GLU A 23 -4.31 -1.00 -5.33
CA GLU A 23 -5.39 -1.86 -5.82
C GLU A 23 -4.91 -2.68 -7.02
N PRO A 24 -5.42 -3.91 -7.23
CA PRO A 24 -5.09 -4.70 -8.41
C PRO A 24 -5.68 -4.04 -9.67
N THR A 25 -5.00 -4.18 -10.82
CA THR A 25 -5.56 -3.76 -12.13
C THR A 25 -6.14 -4.92 -12.94
N GLY A 26 -5.98 -6.15 -12.45
CA GLY A 26 -6.43 -7.37 -13.12
C GLY A 26 -5.36 -8.02 -14.00
N VAL A 27 -4.12 -7.50 -13.98
CA VAL A 27 -2.97 -8.14 -14.61
C VAL A 27 -2.39 -9.20 -13.66
N GLU A 28 -2.03 -10.37 -14.19
CA GLU A 28 -1.45 -11.44 -13.39
C GLU A 28 -0.01 -11.11 -12.96
N GLY A 29 0.37 -11.50 -11.74
CA GLY A 29 1.71 -11.29 -11.20
C GLY A 29 1.97 -9.92 -10.58
N GLU A 30 0.93 -9.08 -10.46
CA GLU A 30 1.01 -7.80 -9.77
C GLU A 30 1.33 -7.99 -8.27
N LYS A 31 2.22 -7.14 -7.75
CA LYS A 31 2.43 -7.02 -6.31
C LYS A 31 1.45 -5.99 -5.77
N VAL A 32 0.48 -6.44 -4.98
CA VAL A 32 -0.64 -5.61 -4.51
C VAL A 32 -0.61 -5.57 -2.99
N VAL A 33 -0.85 -4.38 -2.43
CA VAL A 33 -0.98 -4.21 -0.97
C VAL A 33 -2.12 -5.12 -0.47
N PRO A 34 -1.90 -5.89 0.61
CA PRO A 34 -2.96 -6.72 1.18
C PRO A 34 -4.19 -5.89 1.55
N GLU A 35 -5.38 -6.46 1.40
CA GLU A 35 -6.66 -5.75 1.53
C GLU A 35 -6.76 -4.91 2.81
N ASP A 36 -6.45 -5.51 3.97
CA ASP A 36 -6.45 -4.85 5.29
C ASP A 36 -5.54 -3.60 5.38
N TYR A 37 -4.59 -3.43 4.45
CA TYR A 37 -3.63 -2.32 4.42
C TYR A 37 -3.91 -1.28 3.35
N ARG A 38 -4.79 -1.51 2.37
CA ARG A 38 -4.97 -0.60 1.22
C ARG A 38 -5.40 0.79 1.66
N LEU A 39 -6.44 0.88 2.49
CA LEU A 39 -6.95 2.15 3.01
C LEU A 39 -5.92 2.85 3.93
N PRO A 40 -5.36 2.21 4.97
CA PRO A 40 -4.34 2.86 5.81
C PRO A 40 -3.11 3.34 5.05
N VAL A 41 -2.67 2.60 4.02
CA VAL A 41 -1.53 2.99 3.18
C VAL A 41 -1.87 4.17 2.29
N ALA A 42 -3.08 4.19 1.70
CA ALA A 42 -3.55 5.32 0.90
C ALA A 42 -3.61 6.61 1.74
N GLU A 43 -4.15 6.54 2.96
CA GLU A 43 -4.21 7.67 3.89
C GLU A 43 -2.80 8.14 4.30
N TYR A 44 -1.91 7.21 4.64
CA TYR A 44 -0.52 7.51 4.97
C TYR A 44 0.23 8.21 3.83
N LEU A 45 0.03 7.76 2.59
CA LEU A 45 0.65 8.37 1.41
C LEU A 45 0.07 9.78 1.13
N ALA A 46 -1.24 9.95 1.23
CA ALA A 46 -1.91 11.24 1.04
C ALA A 46 -1.41 12.31 2.03
N ALA A 47 -1.16 11.91 3.28
CA ALA A 47 -0.63 12.81 4.32
C ALA A 47 0.79 13.33 4.06
N GLN A 48 1.54 12.75 3.12
CA GLN A 48 2.91 13.16 2.77
C GLN A 48 2.98 14.16 1.61
N VAL A 49 1.87 14.48 0.95
CA VAL A 49 1.84 15.35 -0.25
C VAL A 49 1.67 16.84 0.12
N ALA A 50 2.00 17.20 1.37
CA ALA A 50 1.95 18.57 1.88
C ALA A 50 3.14 19.42 1.40
#